data_AF-A0A8X6GIK9-F1
#
_entry.id   AF-A0A8X6GIK9-F1
#
_cell.length_a   1.000
_cell.length_b   1.000
_cell.length_c   1.000
_cell.angle_alpha   90.00
_cell.angle_beta   90.00
_cell.angle_gamma   90.00
#
_symmetry.space_group_name_H-M   'P 1'
#
loop_
_entity.id
_entity.type
_entity.pdbx_description
1 polymer ?
#
loop_
_entity_poly.entity_id
_entity_poly.type
_entity_poly.pdbx_seq_one_letter_code
_entity_poly.pdbx_strand_id
1 'polypeptide(L)'
;MVSHIRWTSASGGHTKSWTDAHGTTDANVGKVDDMIRANRRITIDEVAEELGISHERAQNIIHDILRYRKVLARWVPRQLISTHQEQRMAVSLEHLVRYHEDGNDFLFRIVTGVSERSSRQLPLQ
;
A
#
# COMPACT_ATOMS: atom_id res chain seq x y z
N MET A 1 -12.51 -0.02 5.81
CA MET A 1 -11.57 0.22 4.69
C MET A 1 -10.16 0.20 5.24
N VAL A 2 -9.28 -0.65 4.72
CA VAL A 2 -7.88 -0.69 5.17
C VAL A 2 -6.96 -0.18 4.04
N SER A 3 -6.86 1.15 3.88
CA SER A 3 -5.85 1.79 3.03
C SER A 3 -4.44 1.58 3.63
N HIS A 4 -3.46 1.09 2.88
CA HIS A 4 -2.08 1.12 3.36
C HIS A 4 -1.29 1.98 2.38
N ILE A 5 -0.73 3.09 2.86
CA ILE A 5 0.17 3.92 2.06
C ILE A 5 1.54 3.24 2.08
N ARG A 6 1.91 2.61 0.96
CA ARG A 6 3.17 1.88 0.86
C ARG A 6 4.29 2.82 0.40
N TRP A 7 5.23 3.09 1.28
CA TRP A 7 6.40 3.87 0.93
C TRP A 7 7.54 2.94 0.42
N THR A 8 8.21 3.28 -0.69
CA THR A 8 9.34 2.49 -1.25
C THR A 8 10.60 3.34 -1.38
N SER A 9 11.74 2.83 -0.89
CA SER A 9 13.07 3.46 -1.02
C SER A 9 13.64 3.22 -2.43
N ALA A 10 14.14 4.27 -3.07
CA ALA A 10 14.89 4.20 -4.32
C ALA A 10 16.35 4.57 -4.05
N SER A 11 17.25 3.61 -4.23
CA SER A 11 18.69 3.81 -4.15
C SER A 11 19.18 4.60 -5.37
N GLY A 12 19.69 5.81 -5.16
CA GLY A 12 20.33 6.62 -6.20
C GLY A 12 20.89 7.89 -5.59
N GLY A 13 22.18 7.87 -5.26
CA GLY A 13 22.85 8.90 -4.48
C GLY A 13 23.22 10.14 -5.29
N HIS A 14 23.17 11.31 -4.63
CA HIS A 14 23.95 12.52 -4.91
C HIS A 14 24.12 13.29 -3.59
N THR A 15 25.36 13.60 -3.21
CA THR A 15 25.71 14.31 -1.97
C THR A 15 25.78 15.82 -2.23
N LYS A 16 24.95 16.60 -1.52
CA LYS A 16 25.22 18.02 -1.30
C LYS A 16 25.23 18.27 0.20
N SER A 17 26.43 18.55 0.69
CA SER A 17 26.75 18.87 2.08
C SER A 17 26.38 20.31 2.41
N TRP A 18 25.50 20.47 3.39
CA TRP A 18 25.44 21.63 4.28
C TRP A 18 25.31 21.08 5.71
N THR A 19 26.40 21.09 6.46
CA THR A 19 26.37 21.13 7.93
C THR A 19 26.08 22.61 8.32
N ASP A 20 25.42 22.99 9.42
CA ASP A 20 25.12 22.36 10.70
C ASP A 20 24.14 23.28 11.47
N ALA A 21 23.14 22.72 12.17
CA ALA A 21 22.52 23.23 13.43
C ALA A 21 21.12 22.63 13.68
N HIS A 22 21.05 21.70 14.65
CA HIS A 22 19.88 21.25 15.41
C HIS A 22 18.58 20.94 14.64
N GLY A 23 18.36 19.67 14.26
CA GLY A 23 17.01 19.23 13.87
C GLY A 23 16.88 17.83 13.27
N THR A 24 17.98 17.27 12.79
CA THR A 24 18.01 15.93 12.18
C THR A 24 19.03 15.09 12.93
N THR A 25 18.74 14.78 14.19
CA THR A 25 19.49 13.75 14.90
C THR A 25 19.22 12.42 14.21
N ASP A 26 20.23 11.57 13.99
CA ASP A 26 20.03 10.22 13.42
C ASP A 26 18.93 9.44 14.17
N ALA A 27 18.77 9.70 15.47
CA ALA A 27 17.68 9.19 16.30
C ALA A 27 16.28 9.55 15.78
N ASN A 28 16.08 10.79 15.31
CA ASN A 28 14.79 11.23 14.76
C ASN A 28 14.52 10.56 13.41
N VAL A 29 15.54 10.39 12.56
CA VAL A 29 15.41 9.70 11.27
C VAL A 29 14.99 8.24 11.49
N GLY A 30 15.65 7.55 12.43
CA GLY A 30 15.29 6.18 12.82
C GLY A 30 13.85 6.09 13.35
N LYS A 31 13.46 7.00 14.27
CA LYS A 31 12.11 7.02 14.83
C LYS A 31 11.04 7.26 13.75
N VAL A 32 11.29 8.14 12.78
CA VAL A 32 10.37 8.34 11.64
C VAL A 32 10.24 7.07 10.80
N ASP A 33 11.33 6.36 10.51
CA ASP A 33 11.27 5.10 9.75
C ASP A 33 10.44 4.02 10.49
N ASP A 34 10.65 3.88 11.79
CA ASP A 34 9.88 2.95 12.63
C ASP A 34 8.39 3.28 12.66
N MET A 35 8.04 4.56 12.82
CA MET A 35 6.65 5.04 12.80
C MET A 35 5.96 4.73 11.46
N ILE A 36 6.65 4.97 10.34
CA ILE A 36 6.13 4.70 8.99
C ILE A 36 5.99 3.20 8.73
N ARG A 37 6.90 2.36 9.25
CA ARG A 37 6.81 0.90 9.12
C ARG A 37 5.68 0.32 9.97
N ALA A 38 5.48 0.82 11.18
CA ALA A 38 4.42 0.40 12.09
C ALA A 38 3.04 0.79 11.56
N ASN A 39 2.87 2.04 11.13
CA ASN A 39 1.64 2.51 10.51
C ASN A 39 1.94 3.17 9.17
N ARG A 40 1.71 2.38 8.12
CA ARG A 40 1.88 2.84 6.75
C ARG A 40 1.02 4.06 6.41
N ARG A 41 -0.09 4.33 7.11
CA ARG A 41 -1.02 5.45 6.85
C ARG A 41 -0.68 6.75 7.59
N ILE A 42 0.40 6.79 8.36
CA ILE A 42 0.73 7.94 9.20
C ILE A 42 0.88 9.22 8.35
N THR A 43 0.40 10.32 8.92
CA THR A 43 0.45 11.66 8.32
C THR A 43 1.71 12.41 8.75
N ILE A 44 2.08 13.45 7.98
CA ILE A 44 3.25 14.27 8.31
C ILE A 44 3.00 15.05 9.61
N ASP A 45 1.76 15.49 9.85
CA ASP A 45 1.36 16.17 11.08
C ASP A 45 1.51 15.28 12.31
N GLU A 46 1.05 14.02 12.25
CA GLU A 46 1.23 13.05 13.35
C GLU A 46 2.71 12.79 13.65
N VAL A 47 3.56 12.74 12.61
CA VAL A 47 5.02 12.61 12.77
C VAL A 47 5.61 13.86 13.41
N ALA A 48 5.17 15.05 12.98
CA ALA A 48 5.65 16.32 13.49
C ALA A 48 5.29 16.51 14.98
N GLU A 49 4.05 16.19 15.35
CA GLU A 49 3.55 16.25 16.72
C GLU A 49 4.29 15.28 17.65
N GLU A 50 4.41 14.01 17.26
CA GLU A 50 5.07 12.96 18.06
C GLU A 50 6.58 13.21 18.28
N LEU A 51 7.23 13.93 17.36
CA LEU A 51 8.64 14.26 17.45
C LEU A 51 8.89 15.69 17.95
N GLY A 52 7.85 16.50 18.15
CA GLY A 52 7.97 17.91 18.51
C GLY A 52 8.75 18.74 17.48
N ILE A 53 8.69 18.36 16.21
CA ILE A 53 9.39 19.05 15.11
C ILE A 53 8.40 19.81 14.23
N SER A 54 8.88 20.79 13.48
CA SER A 54 8.07 21.47 12.48
C SER A 54 7.61 20.51 11.37
N HIS A 55 6.39 20.72 10.85
CA HIS A 55 5.84 19.97 9.70
C HIS A 55 6.81 19.88 8.52
N GLU A 56 7.46 20.99 8.13
CA GLU A 56 8.42 21.02 7.02
C GLU A 56 9.62 20.10 7.27
N ARG A 57 10.11 20.01 8.51
CA ARG A 57 11.19 19.08 8.86
C ARG A 57 10.75 17.63 8.81
N ALA A 58 9.57 17.31 9.33
CA ALA A 58 9.00 15.97 9.17
C ALA A 58 8.87 15.62 7.68
N GLN A 59 8.38 16.54 6.85
CA GLN A 59 8.27 16.37 5.41
C GLN A 59 9.62 16.11 4.73
N ASN A 60 10.66 16.89 5.06
CA ASN A 60 12.01 16.73 4.53
C ASN A 60 12.62 15.38 4.94
N ILE A 61 12.45 14.95 6.20
CA ILE A 61 12.95 13.63 6.65
C ILE A 61 12.27 12.51 5.86
N ILE A 62 10.96 12.57 5.67
CA ILE A 62 10.20 11.54 4.97
C ILE A 62 10.59 11.49 3.49
N HIS A 63 10.54 12.63 2.79
CA HIS A 63 10.71 12.65 1.33
C HIS A 63 12.15 12.69 0.86
N ASP A 64 13.01 13.48 1.50
CA ASP A 64 14.37 13.71 1.01
C ASP A 64 15.40 12.80 1.66
N ILE A 65 15.26 12.51 2.95
CA ILE A 65 16.20 11.65 3.68
C ILE A 65 15.82 10.17 3.51
N LEU A 66 14.60 9.79 3.90
CA LEU A 66 14.12 8.40 3.83
C LEU A 66 13.65 7.99 2.42
N ARG A 67 13.53 8.96 1.49
CA ARG A 67 13.12 8.74 0.10
C ARG A 67 11.76 8.06 -0.05
N TYR A 68 10.91 8.25 0.93
CA TYR A 68 9.57 7.73 0.93
C TYR A 68 8.70 8.60 -0.01
N ARG A 69 7.91 7.96 -0.91
CA ARG A 69 6.79 8.57 -1.66
C ARG A 69 5.39 8.08 -1.25
N LYS A 70 4.41 9.00 -1.18
CA LYS A 70 3.01 8.69 -0.89
C LYS A 70 2.38 7.99 -2.10
N VAL A 71 1.94 6.74 -1.93
CA VAL A 71 1.12 6.05 -2.92
C VAL A 71 -0.34 6.06 -2.49
N LEU A 72 -1.23 6.32 -3.44
CA LEU A 72 -2.66 6.22 -3.22
C LEU A 72 -3.05 4.75 -3.05
N ALA A 73 -3.94 4.48 -2.08
CA ALA A 73 -4.50 3.15 -1.92
C ALA A 73 -5.39 2.82 -3.12
N ARG A 74 -5.30 1.59 -3.62
CA ARG A 74 -6.20 1.09 -4.68
C ARG A 74 -7.54 0.71 -4.05
N TRP A 75 -8.63 0.99 -4.77
CA TRP A 75 -9.97 0.58 -4.34
C TRP A 75 -10.11 -0.94 -4.42
N VAL A 76 -10.58 -1.57 -3.34
CA VAL A 76 -10.79 -3.03 -3.26
C VAL A 76 -12.29 -3.29 -3.07
N PRO A 77 -12.97 -3.96 -4.02
CA PRO A 77 -14.43 -4.10 -4.02
C PRO A 77 -15.06 -4.74 -2.78
N ARG A 78 -14.33 -5.63 -2.09
CA ARG A 78 -14.85 -6.31 -0.90
C ARG A 78 -13.73 -6.59 0.09
N GLN A 79 -14.03 -6.44 1.37
CA GLN A 79 -13.20 -7.01 2.42
C GLN A 79 -13.41 -8.53 2.45
N LEU A 80 -12.33 -9.28 2.26
CA LEU A 80 -12.34 -10.74 2.39
C LEU A 80 -12.19 -11.11 3.87
N ILE A 81 -13.01 -12.05 4.33
CA ILE A 81 -12.82 -12.75 5.62
C ILE A 81 -11.95 -13.98 5.39
N SER A 82 -11.42 -14.59 6.46
CA SER A 82 -10.48 -15.74 6.38
C SER A 82 -11.00 -16.86 5.48
N THR A 83 -12.26 -17.25 5.65
CA THR A 83 -12.90 -18.30 4.83
C THR A 83 -12.91 -17.96 3.34
N HIS A 84 -13.19 -16.71 2.97
CA HIS A 84 -13.13 -16.28 1.56
C HIS A 84 -11.71 -16.29 1.01
N GLN A 85 -10.71 -15.99 1.85
CA GLN A 85 -9.30 -16.03 1.45
C GLN A 85 -8.86 -17.48 1.20
N GLU A 86 -9.17 -18.39 2.13
CA GLU A 86 -8.88 -19.82 2.01
C GLU A 86 -9.53 -20.42 0.77
N GLN A 87 -10.83 -20.17 0.56
CA GLN A 87 -11.54 -20.64 -0.64
C GLN A 87 -10.91 -20.10 -1.93
N ARG A 88 -10.58 -18.81 -1.96
CA ARG A 88 -9.93 -18.20 -3.13
C ARG A 88 -8.57 -18.80 -3.40
N MET A 89 -7.76 -19.03 -2.38
CA MET A 89 -6.44 -19.65 -2.51
C MET A 89 -6.56 -21.09 -3.00
N ALA A 90 -7.46 -21.88 -2.42
CA ALA A 90 -7.69 -23.28 -2.80
C ALA A 90 -8.10 -23.40 -4.28
N VAL A 91 -9.11 -22.65 -4.71
CA VAL A 91 -9.58 -22.67 -6.11
C VAL A 91 -8.51 -22.15 -7.06
N SER A 92 -7.77 -21.10 -6.69
CA SER A 92 -6.69 -20.58 -7.53
C SER A 92 -5.55 -21.58 -7.67
N LEU A 93 -5.23 -22.33 -6.61
CA LEU A 93 -4.21 -23.37 -6.63
C LEU A 93 -4.66 -24.56 -7.50
N GLU A 94 -5.91 -24.98 -7.39
CA GLU A 94 -6.50 -26.02 -8.25
C GLU A 94 -6.41 -25.63 -9.73
N HIS A 95 -6.77 -24.38 -10.07
CA HIS A 95 -6.65 -23.87 -11.44
C HIS A 95 -5.19 -23.80 -11.90
N LEU A 96 -4.26 -23.42 -11.03
CA LEU A 96 -2.83 -23.36 -11.35
C LEU A 96 -2.27 -24.75 -11.63
N VAL A 97 -2.61 -25.75 -10.81
CA VAL A 97 -2.19 -27.15 -11.02
C VAL A 97 -2.73 -27.67 -12.34
N ARG A 98 -4.02 -27.47 -12.63
CA ARG A 98 -4.61 -27.86 -13.92
C ARG A 98 -3.94 -27.18 -15.10
N TYR A 99 -3.61 -25.90 -14.98
CA TYR A 99 -2.86 -25.20 -16.02
C TYR A 99 -1.45 -25.79 -16.21
N HIS A 100 -0.80 -26.26 -15.16
CA HIS A 100 0.49 -26.96 -15.28
C HIS A 100 0.37 -28.31 -15.99
N GLU A 101 -0.73 -29.04 -15.81
CA GLU A 101 -0.96 -30.35 -16.42
C GLU A 101 -1.40 -30.24 -17.90
N ASP A 102 -2.38 -29.38 -18.17
CA ASP A 102 -3.06 -29.32 -19.47
C ASP A 102 -2.61 -28.11 -20.34
N GLY A 103 -1.86 -27.17 -19.75
CA GLY A 103 -1.38 -25.97 -20.44
C GLY A 103 -2.50 -25.12 -21.03
N ASN A 104 -2.33 -24.72 -22.30
CA ASN A 104 -3.30 -23.86 -22.98
C ASN A 104 -4.59 -24.59 -23.37
N ASP A 105 -4.61 -25.93 -23.45
CA ASP A 105 -5.85 -26.68 -23.75
C ASP A 105 -6.94 -26.39 -22.69
N PHE A 106 -6.53 -26.35 -21.42
CA PHE A 106 -7.40 -25.94 -20.32
C PHE A 106 -8.01 -24.56 -20.56
N LEU A 107 -7.20 -23.57 -20.96
CA LEU A 107 -7.69 -22.20 -21.19
C LEU A 107 -8.65 -22.12 -22.38
N PHE A 108 -8.39 -22.84 -23.47
CA PHE A 108 -9.24 -22.82 -24.67
C PHE A 108 -10.63 -23.40 -24.43
N ARG A 109 -10.81 -24.20 -23.38
CA ARG A 109 -12.09 -24.82 -23.02
C ARG A 109 -12.94 -23.95 -22.10
N ILE A 110 -12.40 -22.86 -21.56
CA ILE A 110 -13.12 -21.97 -20.65
C ILE A 110 -14.05 -21.03 -21.44
N VAL A 111 -15.34 -21.07 -21.12
CA VAL A 111 -16.33 -20.09 -21.58
C VAL A 111 -16.88 -19.35 -20.36
N THR A 112 -16.73 -18.01 -20.33
CA THR A 112 -17.21 -17.17 -19.21
C THR A 112 -18.33 -16.24 -19.64
N GLY A 113 -19.36 -16.10 -18.81
CA GLY A 113 -20.40 -15.08 -18.95
C GLY A 113 -20.51 -14.22 -17.69
N VAL A 114 -20.79 -12.94 -17.84
CA VAL A 114 -21.11 -12.03 -16.73
C VAL A 114 -22.37 -11.23 -17.08
N SER A 115 -23.30 -11.13 -16.14
CA SER A 115 -24.50 -10.32 -16.28
C SER A 115 -24.42 -9.15 -15.30
N GLU A 116 -24.55 -7.94 -15.81
CA GLU A 116 -24.61 -6.74 -14.97
C GLU A 116 -26.02 -6.62 -14.37
N ARG A 117 -26.12 -6.70 -13.04
CA ARG A 117 -27.39 -6.50 -12.35
C ARG A 117 -27.65 -4.99 -12.26
N SER A 118 -28.49 -4.46 -13.15
CA SER A 118 -28.91 -3.06 -13.10
C SER A 118 -29.71 -2.79 -11.81
N SER A 119 -29.06 -2.18 -10.82
CA SER A 119 -29.72 -1.62 -9.63
C SER A 119 -30.42 -0.30 -9.96
N ARG A 120 -31.45 -0.33 -10.83
CA ARG A 120 -32.35 0.80 -11.06
C ARG A 120 -33.78 0.38 -10.81
N GLN A 121 -34.23 0.59 -9.57
CA GLN A 121 -35.57 1.04 -9.18
C GLN A 121 -35.69 0.98 -7.65
N LEU A 122 -35.62 2.15 -7.01
CA LEU A 122 -36.38 2.40 -5.78
C LEU A 122 -37.36 3.52 -6.14
N PRO A 123 -38.68 3.33 -6.00
CA PRO A 123 -39.62 4.43 -6.17
C PRO A 123 -39.43 5.42 -5.01
N LEU A 124 -39.30 6.70 -5.34
CA LEU A 124 -39.45 7.78 -4.37
C LEU A 124 -40.90 7.72 -3.86
N GLN A 125 -41.07 7.59 -2.54
CA GLN A 125 -42.31 7.94 -1.83
C GLN A 125 -42.06 9.29 -1.17
#